data_AF-A0AA42XL88-F1
#
_entry.id   AF-A0AA42XL88-F1
#
_cell.length_a   1.000
_cell.length_b   1.000
_cell.length_c   1.000
_cell.angle_alpha   90.00
_cell.angle_beta   90.00
_cell.angle_gamma   90.00
#
_symmetry.space_group_name_H-M   'P 1'
#
loop_
_entity.id
_entity.type
_entity.pdbx_description
1 polymer ?
#
loop_
_entity_poly.entity_id
_entity_poly.type
_entity_poly.pdbx_seq_one_letter_code
_entity_poly.pdbx_strand_id
1 'polypeptide(L)'
;MAANHVEHSRDWSKIKSLLELSTRTPSDSQKFYSLEQQKEAEDLATFLMYSSLTTEPLDRNCVTGLLDGTKLWERNGELVPINKGIEIEYLEKCCLITFEADSLLLTCNLEHDLERQVDDSLVPVIETLRTLQHIQRGQEGYKKTNLCVSEDIWDREFTSTSILLTYVKKEDNLYVFNGREHNLNQLVSTFLWQMLLSNSANANEAFGKWLHIMRLTCSRALPILKYVTSEAEYKAYTVELKKHLLELPVPRDLTRSISNSNFFSEVVRNYAPVINMSIELSPTSGTTNNTEKCVNHPRKNVITKSSLPFFNSHSLRQVSKNEFFQIQEHLESRTSHHGVGYFYSWLISDFLEETISVDSHSLFYPRIVIDLIEFSLEHPLLKHLFFCDLFRFQLLPKYFCLLLSRIDTCNFAIFWFSYFYNDIANQIPNRSILEELEIFISRKYSETNSNNFHCNEDFIDIVLVLTDKLGLYKNDFKDSRYYTLFDNFFKHQQPNKILSMIDSIKKVDLSEHTYSNPAIVNLHNNKYFLLWWL
;
A
#
# COMPACT_ATOMS: atom_id res chain seq x y z
N MET A 1 26.53 5.13 -20.23
CA MET A 1 25.06 5.06 -20.08
C MET A 1 24.69 3.60 -20.25
N ALA A 2 24.18 2.94 -19.20
CA ALA A 2 23.64 1.58 -19.37
C ALA A 2 22.50 1.62 -20.39
N ALA A 3 22.49 0.68 -21.34
CA ALA A 3 21.48 0.68 -22.41
C ALA A 3 20.07 0.57 -21.81
N ASN A 4 19.16 1.42 -22.29
CA ASN A 4 17.73 1.29 -21.99
C ASN A 4 17.22 -0.01 -22.59
N HIS A 5 16.27 -0.65 -21.91
CA HIS A 5 15.58 -1.82 -22.46
C HIS A 5 14.44 -1.34 -23.34
N VAL A 6 14.32 -1.96 -24.52
CA VAL A 6 13.33 -1.61 -25.54
C VAL A 6 12.67 -2.87 -26.04
N GLU A 7 11.35 -2.93 -25.90
CA GLU A 7 10.55 -4.03 -26.45
C GLU A 7 9.64 -3.52 -27.54
N HIS A 8 9.80 -4.04 -28.75
CA HIS A 8 9.08 -3.58 -29.92
C HIS A 8 7.74 -4.31 -30.10
N SER A 9 6.64 -3.58 -29.92
CA SER A 9 5.30 -3.99 -30.32
C SER A 9 4.33 -2.81 -30.34
N ARG A 10 3.42 -2.82 -31.32
CA ARG A 10 2.30 -1.87 -31.37
C ARG A 10 1.24 -2.13 -30.28
N ASP A 11 1.23 -3.32 -29.70
CA ASP A 11 0.21 -3.69 -28.72
C ASP A 11 0.45 -2.97 -27.38
N TRP A 12 1.69 -2.57 -27.07
CA TRP A 12 1.99 -1.84 -25.82
C TRP A 12 1.25 -0.51 -25.72
N SER A 13 1.25 0.28 -26.78
CA SER A 13 0.50 1.55 -26.84
C SER A 13 -1.00 1.33 -26.67
N LYS A 14 -1.53 0.23 -27.25
CA LYS A 14 -2.96 -0.13 -27.15
C LYS A 14 -3.33 -0.58 -25.74
N ILE A 15 -2.55 -1.49 -25.14
CA ILE A 15 -2.77 -1.97 -23.77
C ILE A 15 -2.76 -0.78 -22.81
N LYS A 16 -1.74 0.07 -22.87
CA LYS A 16 -1.67 1.31 -22.07
C LYS A 16 -2.92 2.16 -22.24
N SER A 17 -3.24 2.55 -23.48
CA SER A 17 -4.34 3.47 -23.76
C SER A 17 -5.71 2.91 -23.33
N LEU A 18 -5.91 1.60 -23.48
CA LEU A 18 -7.13 0.92 -23.07
C LEU A 18 -7.24 0.82 -21.54
N LEU A 19 -6.15 0.51 -20.84
CA LEU A 19 -6.10 0.55 -19.38
C LEU A 19 -6.35 1.96 -18.85
N GLU A 20 -5.86 3.00 -19.51
CA GLU A 20 -6.12 4.41 -19.14
C GLU A 20 -7.62 4.78 -19.21
N LEU A 21 -8.44 4.07 -19.99
CA LEU A 21 -9.89 4.24 -19.96
C LEU A 21 -10.51 3.73 -18.66
N SER A 22 -9.88 2.75 -18.02
CA SER A 22 -10.27 2.19 -16.72
C SER A 22 -9.64 2.90 -15.52
N THR A 23 -8.90 3.98 -15.75
CA THR A 23 -8.30 4.76 -14.68
C THR A 23 -8.97 6.12 -14.46
N ARG A 24 -10.17 6.34 -15.03
CA ARG A 24 -10.89 7.63 -15.08
C ARG A 24 -11.17 8.26 -13.71
N THR A 25 -10.14 8.86 -13.14
CA THR A 25 -10.08 10.31 -12.89
C THR A 25 -9.20 10.91 -14.00
N PRO A 26 -9.44 12.14 -14.45
CA PRO A 26 -9.13 12.58 -15.81
C PRO A 26 -7.65 12.37 -16.15
N SER A 27 -7.42 11.59 -17.21
CA SER A 27 -6.21 11.60 -18.03
C SER A 27 -5.76 13.04 -18.26
N ASP A 28 -4.49 13.33 -17.98
CA ASP A 28 -3.68 14.30 -18.74
C ASP A 28 -4.29 15.66 -19.09
N SER A 29 -5.26 16.17 -18.32
CA SER A 29 -5.26 17.61 -18.14
C SER A 29 -4.03 17.84 -17.28
N GLN A 30 -2.95 18.34 -17.86
CA GLN A 30 -2.09 19.28 -17.15
C GLN A 30 -3.04 20.08 -16.27
N LYS A 31 -3.01 19.86 -14.94
CA LYS A 31 -3.70 20.75 -14.03
C LYS A 31 -2.95 22.05 -14.24
N PHE A 32 -3.47 22.87 -15.15
CA PHE A 32 -2.97 24.21 -15.36
C PHE A 32 -3.31 24.92 -14.07
N TYR A 33 -2.35 24.94 -13.17
CA TYR A 33 -2.46 25.66 -11.93
C TYR A 33 -2.64 27.12 -12.30
N SER A 34 -3.70 27.75 -11.77
CA SER A 34 -3.89 29.19 -11.95
C SER A 34 -2.69 29.94 -11.39
N LEU A 35 -2.48 31.18 -11.83
CA LEU A 35 -1.42 32.03 -11.29
C LEU A 35 -1.54 32.17 -9.76
N GLU A 36 -2.78 32.23 -9.26
CA GLU A 36 -3.09 32.29 -7.82
C GLU A 36 -2.65 31.01 -7.10
N GLN A 37 -2.93 29.83 -7.67
CA GLN A 37 -2.50 28.54 -7.11
C GLN A 37 -0.98 28.38 -7.14
N GLN A 38 -0.31 28.90 -8.17
CA GLN A 38 1.14 28.88 -8.26
C GLN A 38 1.76 29.76 -7.16
N LYS A 39 1.27 30.99 -7.01
CA LYS A 39 1.75 31.91 -5.97
C LYS A 39 1.48 31.35 -4.57
N GLU A 40 0.29 30.82 -4.33
CA GLU A 40 -0.05 30.19 -3.05
C GLU A 40 0.86 28.99 -2.74
N ALA A 41 1.15 28.16 -3.75
CA ALA A 41 2.05 27.02 -3.57
C ALA A 41 3.51 27.45 -3.32
N GLU A 42 3.97 28.51 -3.98
CA GLU A 42 5.30 29.09 -3.80
C GLU A 42 5.45 29.73 -2.40
N ASP A 43 4.46 30.51 -1.97
CA ASP A 43 4.40 31.09 -0.62
C ASP A 43 4.45 29.98 0.44
N LEU A 44 3.68 28.90 0.25
CA LEU A 44 3.65 27.79 1.18
C LEU A 44 4.96 26.99 1.18
N ALA A 45 5.55 26.77 0.01
CA ALA A 45 6.88 26.15 -0.11
C ALA A 45 7.95 26.98 0.61
N THR A 46 7.89 28.31 0.49
CA THR A 46 8.79 29.25 1.19
C THR A 46 8.65 29.11 2.70
N PHE A 47 7.41 29.07 3.21
CA PHE A 47 7.16 28.84 4.64
C PHE A 47 7.76 27.52 5.11
N LEU A 48 7.53 26.44 4.36
CA LEU A 48 8.03 25.10 4.71
C LEU A 48 9.57 25.04 4.64
N MET A 49 10.20 25.69 3.68
CA MET A 49 11.66 25.76 3.57
C MET A 49 12.29 26.43 4.81
N TYR A 50 11.69 27.51 5.31
CA TYR A 50 12.16 28.20 6.51
C TYR A 50 11.69 27.58 7.84
N SER A 51 10.87 26.54 7.77
CA SER A 51 10.24 25.98 8.97
C SER A 51 11.24 25.19 9.84
N SER A 52 10.99 25.27 11.14
CA SER A 52 11.63 24.50 12.20
C SER A 52 10.57 23.67 12.93
N LEU A 53 10.98 22.76 13.81
CA LEU A 53 10.04 21.95 14.58
C LEU A 53 9.68 22.63 15.89
N THR A 54 8.39 22.62 16.22
CA THR A 54 7.86 23.07 17.52
C THR A 54 8.31 22.22 18.70
N THR A 55 8.66 20.95 18.46
CA THR A 55 9.18 19.97 19.42
C THR A 55 10.16 19.03 18.69
N GLU A 56 10.90 18.20 19.41
CA GLU A 56 11.78 17.21 18.78
C GLU A 56 10.98 16.24 17.88
N PRO A 57 11.59 15.71 16.80
CA PRO A 57 10.92 14.70 15.98
C PRO A 57 10.73 13.40 16.77
N LEU A 58 9.63 12.70 16.52
CA LEU A 58 9.38 11.37 17.08
C LEU A 58 10.16 10.29 16.33
N ASP A 59 11.48 10.46 16.28
CA ASP A 59 12.41 9.47 15.74
C ASP A 59 12.71 8.37 16.78
N ARG A 60 13.52 7.38 16.37
CA ARG A 60 13.86 6.25 17.25
C ARG A 60 14.54 6.71 18.54
N ASN A 61 15.42 7.71 18.48
CA ASN A 61 16.17 8.20 19.64
C ASN A 61 15.28 8.95 20.63
N CYS A 62 14.36 9.77 20.12
CA CYS A 62 13.35 10.47 20.90
C CYS A 62 12.43 9.49 21.60
N VAL A 63 11.86 8.51 20.88
CA VAL A 63 11.00 7.48 21.45
C VAL A 63 11.75 6.64 22.49
N THR A 64 13.01 6.27 22.24
CA THR A 64 13.85 5.58 23.23
C THR A 64 13.97 6.40 24.51
N GLY A 65 14.34 7.68 24.40
CA GLY A 65 14.50 8.54 25.56
C GLY A 65 13.20 8.77 26.34
N LEU A 66 12.07 8.83 25.64
CA LEU A 66 10.74 8.94 26.25
C LEU A 66 10.36 7.67 27.03
N LEU A 67 10.62 6.49 26.45
CA LEU A 67 10.32 5.20 27.08
C LEU A 67 11.21 4.90 28.28
N ASP A 68 12.48 5.30 28.23
CA ASP A 68 13.44 5.15 29.33
C ASP A 68 13.29 6.26 30.39
N GLY A 69 12.51 7.30 30.11
CA GLY A 69 12.25 8.42 31.03
C GLY A 69 13.37 9.44 31.11
N THR A 70 14.36 9.38 30.20
CA THR A 70 15.40 10.41 30.06
C THR A 70 14.88 11.66 29.35
N LYS A 71 13.77 11.53 28.60
CA LYS A 71 13.03 12.64 28.00
C LYS A 71 11.62 12.72 28.58
N LEU A 72 11.13 13.94 28.74
CA LEU A 72 9.75 14.26 29.10
C LEU A 72 9.03 14.83 27.88
N TRP A 73 7.71 14.75 27.86
CA TRP A 73 6.91 15.34 26.78
C TRP A 73 5.89 16.33 27.30
N GLU A 74 5.58 17.36 26.53
CA GLU A 74 4.62 18.38 26.91
C GLU A 74 3.18 17.86 26.81
N ARG A 75 2.44 17.98 27.91
CA ARG A 75 1.01 17.71 28.01
C ARG A 75 0.33 18.84 28.77
N ASN A 76 -0.60 19.54 28.12
CA ASN A 76 -1.31 20.70 28.69
C ASN A 76 -0.37 21.77 29.27
N GLY A 77 0.80 21.99 28.65
CA GLY A 77 1.81 22.96 29.10
C GLY A 77 2.77 22.45 30.18
N GLU A 78 2.61 21.21 30.68
CA GLU A 78 3.51 20.61 31.66
C GLU A 78 4.32 19.47 31.04
N LEU A 79 5.59 19.32 31.47
CA LEU A 79 6.43 18.20 31.05
C LEU A 79 6.13 16.96 31.89
N VAL A 80 5.63 15.90 31.24
CA VAL A 80 5.25 14.65 31.91
C VAL A 80 6.13 13.47 31.47
N PRO A 81 6.48 12.55 32.39
CA PRO A 81 7.14 11.31 32.02
C PRO A 81 6.14 10.35 31.36
N ILE A 82 6.60 9.55 30.40
CA ILE A 82 5.79 8.51 29.76
C ILE A 82 6.33 7.08 29.97
N ASN A 83 7.42 6.93 30.72
CA ASN A 83 8.03 5.64 31.02
C ASN A 83 7.05 4.71 31.78
N LYS A 84 6.85 3.51 31.24
CA LYS A 84 6.11 2.40 31.88
C LYS A 84 6.91 1.09 31.93
N GLY A 85 8.25 1.16 31.89
CA GLY A 85 9.13 0.00 31.87
C GLY A 85 8.98 -0.87 30.61
N ILE A 86 8.70 -0.24 29.47
CA ILE A 86 8.60 -0.89 28.16
C ILE A 86 9.75 -0.39 27.29
N GLU A 87 10.69 -1.26 26.96
CA GLU A 87 11.80 -0.95 26.07
C GLU A 87 11.34 -0.83 24.61
N ILE A 88 11.99 0.03 23.83
CA ILE A 88 11.70 0.20 22.41
C ILE A 88 11.94 -1.10 21.63
N GLU A 89 12.98 -1.85 21.98
CA GLU A 89 13.34 -3.13 21.35
C GLU A 89 12.23 -4.17 21.50
N TYR A 90 11.49 -4.12 22.62
CA TYR A 90 10.33 -4.99 22.85
C TYR A 90 9.20 -4.65 21.88
N LEU A 91 8.88 -3.36 21.70
CA LEU A 91 7.83 -2.91 20.78
C LEU A 91 8.18 -3.25 19.32
N GLU A 92 9.44 -3.04 18.92
CA GLU A 92 9.96 -3.43 17.60
C GLU A 92 9.93 -4.95 17.40
N LYS A 93 10.29 -5.74 18.43
CA LYS A 93 10.22 -7.22 18.39
C LYS A 93 8.80 -7.73 18.22
N CYS A 94 7.82 -7.03 18.81
CA CYS A 94 6.42 -7.39 18.69
C CYS A 94 5.77 -6.84 17.39
N CYS A 95 6.52 -6.08 16.58
CA CYS A 95 6.03 -5.41 15.38
C CYS A 95 4.82 -4.51 15.67
N LEU A 96 4.89 -3.75 16.77
CA LEU A 96 3.84 -2.80 17.19
C LEU A 96 4.17 -1.36 16.79
N ILE A 97 5.45 -1.10 16.51
CA ILE A 97 5.97 0.16 15.99
C ILE A 97 7.02 -0.11 14.90
N THR A 98 7.24 0.87 14.04
CA THR A 98 8.37 0.99 13.12
C THR A 98 8.71 2.47 12.92
N PHE A 99 9.79 2.76 12.19
CA PHE A 99 10.19 4.13 11.85
C PHE A 99 10.24 4.29 10.33
N GLU A 100 9.32 5.09 9.79
CA GLU A 100 9.25 5.39 8.36
C GLU A 100 9.68 6.83 8.11
N ALA A 101 10.67 7.01 7.23
CA ALA A 101 11.33 8.30 7.03
C ALA A 101 11.71 8.96 8.37
N ASP A 102 12.35 8.17 9.24
CA ASP A 102 12.79 8.56 10.59
C ASP A 102 11.68 9.07 11.53
N SER A 103 10.43 8.69 11.26
CA SER A 103 9.28 9.06 12.08
C SER A 103 8.53 7.83 12.55
N LEU A 104 8.16 7.83 13.84
CA LEU A 104 7.38 6.78 14.47
C LEU A 104 6.10 6.47 13.66
N LEU A 105 5.89 5.19 13.37
CA LEU A 105 4.65 4.63 12.88
C LEU A 105 4.20 3.53 13.83
N LEU A 106 2.97 3.65 14.35
CA LEU A 106 2.33 2.56 15.07
C LEU A 106 1.73 1.56 14.07
N THR A 107 2.07 0.30 14.23
CA THR A 107 1.64 -0.80 13.36
C THR A 107 0.65 -1.71 14.09
N CYS A 108 -0.24 -1.11 14.88
CA CYS A 108 -1.26 -1.82 15.64
C CYS A 108 -2.56 -1.01 15.71
N ASN A 109 -3.70 -1.68 15.58
CA ASN A 109 -4.99 -1.05 15.90
C ASN A 109 -5.22 -1.07 17.42
N LEU A 110 -5.57 0.09 17.97
CA LEU A 110 -5.91 0.27 19.39
C LEU A 110 -7.39 0.65 19.48
N GLU A 111 -8.25 -0.35 19.66
CA GLU A 111 -9.67 -0.12 19.89
C GLU A 111 -9.93 0.51 21.26
N HIS A 112 -11.08 1.18 21.39
CA HIS A 112 -11.49 1.84 22.62
C HIS A 112 -11.61 0.82 23.78
N ASP A 113 -11.15 1.22 24.98
CA ASP A 113 -11.16 0.40 26.20
C ASP A 113 -10.46 -0.96 26.11
N LEU A 114 -9.51 -1.14 25.17
CA LEU A 114 -8.79 -2.39 25.01
C LEU A 114 -8.13 -2.86 26.31
N GLU A 115 -7.61 -1.95 27.14
CA GLU A 115 -6.97 -2.24 28.43
C GLU A 115 -7.86 -3.03 29.40
N ARG A 116 -9.18 -2.86 29.32
CA ARG A 116 -10.14 -3.56 30.18
C ARG A 116 -10.46 -4.97 29.71
N GLN A 117 -9.98 -5.34 28.52
CA GLN A 117 -10.38 -6.56 27.81
C GLN A 117 -9.20 -7.50 27.56
N VAL A 118 -8.02 -7.18 28.09
CA VAL A 118 -6.78 -7.93 27.90
C VAL A 118 -6.24 -8.44 29.24
N ASP A 119 -5.21 -9.27 29.19
CA ASP A 119 -4.43 -9.65 30.37
C ASP A 119 -3.75 -8.43 31.02
N ASP A 120 -3.71 -8.40 32.35
CA ASP A 120 -3.14 -7.29 33.13
C ASP A 120 -1.68 -6.99 32.75
N SER A 121 -0.91 -8.00 32.32
CA SER A 121 0.48 -7.81 31.89
C SER A 121 0.61 -7.00 30.59
N LEU A 122 -0.44 -6.94 29.76
CA LEU A 122 -0.46 -6.19 28.51
C LEU A 122 -0.92 -4.74 28.69
N VAL A 123 -1.59 -4.40 29.79
CA VAL A 123 -2.08 -3.05 30.06
C VAL A 123 -0.98 -1.99 29.92
N PRO A 124 0.21 -2.14 30.55
CA PRO A 124 1.29 -1.16 30.38
C PRO A 124 1.78 -1.02 28.93
N VAL A 125 1.74 -2.09 28.14
CA VAL A 125 2.15 -2.06 26.72
C VAL A 125 1.15 -1.25 25.89
N ILE A 126 -0.14 -1.52 26.08
CA ILE A 126 -1.21 -0.84 25.33
C ILE A 126 -1.28 0.63 25.71
N GLU A 127 -1.17 0.96 26.99
CA GLU A 127 -1.18 2.35 27.42
C GLU A 127 0.03 3.12 26.88
N THR A 128 1.23 2.50 26.83
CA THR A 128 2.40 3.10 26.20
C THR A 128 2.16 3.40 24.73
N LEU A 129 1.62 2.43 23.97
CA LEU A 129 1.28 2.63 22.56
C LEU A 129 0.22 3.73 22.38
N ARG A 130 -0.79 3.77 23.25
CA ARG A 130 -1.82 4.81 23.24
C ARG A 130 -1.23 6.19 23.53
N THR A 131 -0.34 6.32 24.50
CA THR A 131 0.39 7.58 24.77
C THR A 131 1.19 8.02 23.55
N LEU A 132 1.96 7.13 22.92
CA LEU A 132 2.70 7.45 21.70
C LEU A 132 1.78 7.88 20.55
N GLN A 133 0.62 7.23 20.40
CA GLN A 133 -0.41 7.63 19.43
C GLN A 133 -0.95 9.03 19.72
N HIS A 134 -1.22 9.36 20.98
CA HIS A 134 -1.70 10.69 21.36
C HIS A 134 -0.66 11.77 21.12
N ILE A 135 0.62 11.50 21.38
CA ILE A 135 1.73 12.40 21.04
C ILE A 135 1.79 12.63 19.53
N GLN A 136 1.76 11.55 18.73
CA GLN A 136 1.81 11.63 17.27
C GLN A 136 0.63 12.45 16.68
N ARG A 137 -0.55 12.36 17.30
CA ARG A 137 -1.78 13.00 16.82
C ARG A 137 -2.12 14.32 17.49
N GLY A 138 -1.41 14.72 18.55
CA GLY A 138 -1.76 15.90 19.36
C GLY A 138 -3.07 15.76 20.13
N GLN A 139 -3.35 14.58 20.70
CA GLN A 139 -4.58 14.27 21.41
C GLN A 139 -4.36 14.24 22.93
N GLU A 140 -5.44 14.25 23.74
CA GLU A 140 -5.38 14.14 25.21
C GLU A 140 -4.45 15.19 25.89
N GLY A 141 -4.31 16.35 25.25
CA GLY A 141 -3.46 17.45 25.71
C GLY A 141 -1.98 17.33 25.34
N TYR A 142 -1.54 16.23 24.72
CA TYR A 142 -0.16 16.07 24.28
C TYR A 142 0.15 17.00 23.11
N LYS A 143 1.32 17.64 23.15
CA LYS A 143 1.78 18.50 22.06
C LYS A 143 2.23 17.65 20.88
N LYS A 144 1.72 17.97 19.68
CA LYS A 144 2.16 17.35 18.43
C LYS A 144 3.39 18.06 17.88
N THR A 145 4.32 17.31 17.31
CA THR A 145 5.40 17.88 16.48
C THR A 145 4.81 18.50 15.22
N ASN A 146 4.85 19.82 15.13
CA ASN A 146 4.44 20.62 13.96
C ASN A 146 5.60 21.48 13.44
N LEU A 147 5.49 21.88 12.17
CA LEU A 147 6.38 22.86 11.53
C LEU A 147 5.99 24.28 11.92
N CYS A 148 6.96 25.13 12.22
CA CYS A 148 6.74 26.53 12.57
C CYS A 148 7.84 27.46 12.06
N VAL A 149 7.49 28.72 11.88
CA VAL A 149 8.41 29.81 11.52
C VAL A 149 8.37 30.86 12.63
N SER A 150 9.52 31.47 12.97
CA SER A 150 9.56 32.56 13.94
C SER A 150 8.91 33.83 13.41
N GLU A 151 8.40 34.68 14.30
CA GLU A 151 7.83 35.97 13.93
C GLU A 151 8.80 36.83 13.11
N ASP A 152 10.09 36.82 13.45
CA ASP A 152 11.13 37.55 12.70
C ASP A 152 11.25 37.11 11.23
N ILE A 153 11.19 35.79 10.97
CA ILE A 153 11.23 35.27 9.60
C ILE A 153 9.89 35.56 8.92
N TRP A 154 8.78 35.42 9.65
CA TRP A 154 7.45 35.67 9.11
C TRP A 154 7.31 37.10 8.59
N ASP A 155 7.69 38.08 9.42
CA ASP A 155 7.59 39.50 9.08
C ASP A 155 8.56 39.92 7.97
N ARG A 156 9.65 39.15 7.77
CA ARG A 156 10.63 39.39 6.70
C ARG A 156 10.16 38.84 5.36
N GLU A 157 9.61 37.63 5.34
CA GLU A 157 9.30 36.90 4.10
C GLU A 157 7.84 37.06 3.67
N PHE A 158 6.91 37.35 4.59
CA PHE A 158 5.48 37.38 4.31
C PHE A 158 4.84 38.72 4.68
N THR A 159 3.82 39.11 3.91
CA THR A 159 3.04 40.31 4.22
C THR A 159 1.94 40.01 5.24
N SER A 160 1.47 41.05 5.94
CA SER A 160 0.34 40.95 6.89
C SER A 160 -0.99 40.53 6.24
N THR A 161 -1.06 40.52 4.90
CA THR A 161 -2.21 40.08 4.10
C THR A 161 -1.97 38.74 3.40
N SER A 162 -0.92 38.00 3.78
CA SER A 162 -0.59 36.72 3.18
C SER A 162 -1.73 35.71 3.31
N ILE A 163 -2.03 35.01 2.20
CA ILE A 163 -3.03 33.94 2.18
C ILE A 163 -2.63 32.78 3.11
N LEU A 164 -1.34 32.67 3.44
CA LEU A 164 -0.78 31.72 4.39
C LEU A 164 -1.38 31.83 5.79
N LEU A 165 -1.97 32.97 6.16
CA LEU A 165 -2.69 33.12 7.44
C LEU A 165 -3.87 32.14 7.58
N THR A 166 -4.36 31.57 6.49
CA THR A 166 -5.37 30.48 6.52
C THR A 166 -4.76 29.10 6.82
N TYR A 167 -3.45 28.96 6.61
CA TYR A 167 -2.68 27.72 6.74
C TYR A 167 -1.88 27.64 8.04
N VAL A 168 -1.64 28.78 8.69
CA VAL A 168 -0.87 28.87 9.93
C VAL A 168 -1.70 29.41 11.08
N LYS A 169 -1.29 29.09 12.30
CA LYS A 169 -1.85 29.64 13.53
C LYS A 169 -0.74 30.34 14.29
N LYS A 170 -0.97 31.58 14.72
CA LYS A 170 -0.04 32.29 15.59
C LYS A 170 -0.12 31.70 17.00
N GLU A 171 1.00 31.25 17.52
CA GLU A 171 1.19 30.74 18.88
C GLU A 171 2.42 31.46 19.46
N ASP A 172 2.19 32.38 20.39
CA ASP A 172 3.20 33.29 20.92
C ASP A 172 3.97 34.02 19.80
N ASN A 173 5.29 33.80 19.72
CA ASN A 173 6.21 34.39 18.74
C ASN A 173 6.46 33.45 17.54
N LEU A 174 5.59 32.46 17.32
CA LEU A 174 5.70 31.46 16.25
C LEU A 174 4.44 31.44 15.40
N TYR A 175 4.62 31.20 14.10
CA TYR A 175 3.56 30.84 13.17
C TYR A 175 3.64 29.34 12.91
N VAL A 176 2.70 28.59 13.47
CA VAL A 176 2.67 27.12 13.45
C VAL A 176 1.77 26.64 12.31
N PHE A 177 2.25 25.69 11.52
CA PHE A 177 1.49 25.09 10.43
C PHE A 177 0.28 24.32 10.97
N ASN A 178 -0.92 24.66 10.49
CA ASN A 178 -2.18 24.07 10.94
C ASN A 178 -2.46 22.69 10.29
N GLY A 179 -1.52 22.14 9.52
CA GLY A 179 -1.43 20.70 9.26
C GLY A 179 -2.67 19.99 8.70
N ARG A 180 -3.62 20.68 8.06
CA ARG A 180 -4.73 20.01 7.40
C ARG A 180 -4.18 19.29 6.18
N GLU A 181 -4.36 17.97 6.10
CA GLU A 181 -3.84 17.13 5.00
C GLU A 181 -4.24 17.62 3.60
N HIS A 182 -5.26 18.49 3.50
CA HIS A 182 -5.75 19.05 2.24
C HIS A 182 -5.01 20.32 1.78
N ASN A 183 -4.06 20.81 2.58
CA ASN A 183 -3.36 22.07 2.31
C ASN A 183 -2.17 21.91 1.35
N LEU A 184 -1.66 20.68 1.18
CA LEU A 184 -0.50 20.41 0.34
C LEU A 184 -0.89 19.67 -0.94
N ASN A 185 -0.22 20.03 -2.03
CA ASN A 185 -0.37 19.40 -3.32
C ASN A 185 1.01 19.20 -3.99
N GLN A 186 1.03 18.51 -5.13
CA GLN A 186 2.28 18.23 -5.86
C GLN A 186 3.02 19.51 -6.29
N LEU A 187 2.32 20.63 -6.52
CA LEU A 187 2.97 21.89 -6.87
C LEU A 187 3.75 22.47 -5.69
N VAL A 188 3.18 22.44 -4.48
CA VAL A 188 3.89 22.83 -3.24
C VAL A 188 5.13 21.95 -3.04
N SER A 189 4.97 20.63 -3.21
CA SER A 189 6.08 19.67 -3.12
C SER A 189 7.20 19.99 -4.12
N THR A 190 6.82 20.40 -5.34
CA THR A 190 7.76 20.74 -6.42
C THR A 190 8.53 22.02 -6.12
N PHE A 191 7.85 23.10 -5.75
CA PHE A 191 8.53 24.35 -5.39
C PHE A 191 9.40 24.18 -4.15
N LEU A 192 8.94 23.42 -3.15
CA LEU A 192 9.73 23.11 -1.97
C LEU A 192 11.03 22.38 -2.35
N TRP A 193 10.95 21.39 -3.25
CA TRP A 193 12.14 20.70 -3.76
C TRP A 193 13.11 21.67 -4.45
N GLN A 194 12.63 22.52 -5.35
CA GLN A 194 13.47 23.48 -6.07
C GLN A 194 14.17 24.47 -5.12
N MET A 195 13.42 24.97 -4.14
CA MET A 195 13.95 25.89 -3.11
C MET A 195 14.99 25.21 -2.23
N LEU A 196 14.71 24.00 -1.72
CA LEU A 196 15.64 23.25 -0.90
C LEU A 196 16.91 22.87 -1.67
N LEU A 197 16.77 22.44 -2.93
CA LEU A 197 17.90 22.10 -3.78
C LEU A 197 18.81 23.31 -4.01
N SER A 198 18.23 24.50 -4.20
CA SER A 198 18.98 25.75 -4.39
C SER A 198 19.66 26.26 -3.12
N ASN A 199 19.13 25.93 -1.94
CA ASN A 199 19.59 26.44 -0.64
C ASN A 199 20.37 25.41 0.20
N SER A 200 20.56 24.19 -0.29
CA SER A 200 21.30 23.13 0.43
C SER A 200 22.68 22.92 -0.18
N ALA A 201 23.60 22.30 0.57
CA ALA A 201 24.96 22.06 0.07
C ALA A 201 24.99 21.02 -1.06
N ASN A 202 24.04 20.09 -1.07
CA ASN A 202 23.90 19.05 -2.10
C ASN A 202 22.48 18.47 -2.15
N ALA A 203 22.20 17.65 -3.16
CA ALA A 203 20.89 17.05 -3.39
C ALA A 203 20.44 16.09 -2.27
N ASN A 204 21.36 15.38 -1.61
CA ASN A 204 21.03 14.48 -0.51
C ASN A 204 20.48 15.28 0.69
N GLU A 205 21.16 16.35 1.09
CA GLU A 205 20.68 17.22 2.17
C GLU A 205 19.30 17.83 1.86
N ALA A 206 19.11 18.31 0.62
CA ALA A 206 17.82 18.83 0.16
C ALA A 206 16.72 17.75 0.21
N PHE A 207 17.03 16.53 -0.23
CA PHE A 207 16.10 15.41 -0.25
C PHE A 207 15.72 14.98 1.17
N GLY A 208 16.68 14.91 2.09
CA GLY A 208 16.42 14.61 3.50
C GLY A 208 15.49 15.63 4.15
N LYS A 209 15.74 16.92 3.94
CA LYS A 209 14.85 18.00 4.42
C LYS A 209 13.44 17.91 3.82
N TRP A 210 13.37 17.69 2.50
CA TRP A 210 12.09 17.54 1.79
C TRP A 210 11.29 16.35 2.31
N LEU A 211 11.93 15.19 2.47
CA LEU A 211 11.29 13.95 2.92
C LEU A 211 10.77 14.10 4.36
N HIS A 212 11.56 14.74 5.22
CA HIS A 212 11.17 15.02 6.60
C HIS A 212 9.93 15.94 6.68
N ILE A 213 9.91 17.02 5.89
CA ILE A 213 8.74 17.91 5.79
C ILE A 213 7.52 17.14 5.28
N MET A 214 7.67 16.33 4.22
CA MET A 214 6.59 15.50 3.70
C MET A 214 6.06 14.54 4.76
N ARG A 215 6.93 13.93 5.57
CA ARG A 215 6.52 12.98 6.61
C ARG A 215 5.72 13.61 7.74
N LEU A 216 6.03 14.85 8.10
CA LEU A 216 5.30 15.56 9.15
C LEU A 216 3.97 16.16 8.69
N THR A 217 3.82 16.39 7.39
CA THR A 217 2.69 17.12 6.83
C THR A 217 1.70 16.24 6.06
N CYS A 218 2.14 15.10 5.55
CA CYS A 218 1.37 14.22 4.68
C CYS A 218 1.38 12.77 5.18
N SER A 219 0.24 12.09 5.11
CA SER A 219 0.16 10.63 5.30
C SER A 219 0.83 9.86 4.17
N ARG A 220 0.78 10.40 2.94
CA ARG A 220 1.45 9.89 1.73
C ARG A 220 2.30 11.00 1.12
N ALA A 221 3.59 10.74 0.89
CA ALA A 221 4.48 11.75 0.33
C ALA A 221 4.04 12.14 -1.08
N LEU A 222 4.11 13.44 -1.38
CA LEU A 222 3.66 14.02 -2.65
C LEU A 222 4.84 14.09 -3.62
N PRO A 223 4.80 13.41 -4.78
CA PRO A 223 5.90 13.46 -5.75
C PRO A 223 6.01 14.85 -6.41
N ILE A 224 7.18 15.14 -6.98
CA ILE A 224 7.43 16.38 -7.71
C ILE A 224 6.97 16.28 -9.18
N LEU A 225 6.50 17.40 -9.73
CA LEU A 225 5.98 17.48 -11.08
C LEU A 225 7.12 17.67 -12.09
N LYS A 226 7.40 16.62 -12.87
CA LYS A 226 8.44 16.62 -13.91
C LYS A 226 8.33 17.78 -14.89
N TYR A 227 7.10 18.19 -15.27
CA TYR A 227 6.88 19.26 -16.24
C TYR A 227 7.05 20.68 -15.68
N VAL A 228 7.12 20.84 -14.35
CA VAL A 228 7.38 22.13 -13.69
C VAL A 228 8.89 22.29 -13.39
N THR A 229 9.60 21.17 -13.19
CA THR A 229 11.04 21.15 -12.94
C THR A 229 11.87 21.09 -14.20
N SER A 230 13.10 21.62 -14.15
CA SER A 230 14.10 21.34 -15.18
C SER A 230 14.54 19.87 -15.16
N GLU A 231 15.07 19.38 -16.29
CA GLU A 231 15.57 18.00 -16.40
C GLU A 231 16.64 17.69 -15.35
N ALA A 232 17.52 18.66 -15.05
CA ALA A 232 18.58 18.49 -14.05
C ALA A 232 18.01 18.36 -12.62
N GLU A 233 17.03 19.19 -12.25
CA GLU A 233 16.38 19.15 -10.93
C GLU A 233 15.61 17.85 -10.73
N TYR A 234 14.85 17.42 -11.74
CA TYR A 234 14.09 16.16 -11.68
C TYR A 234 15.02 14.95 -11.61
N LYS A 235 16.13 14.98 -12.35
CA LYS A 235 17.16 13.94 -12.29
C LYS A 235 17.82 13.87 -10.92
N ALA A 236 18.11 15.01 -10.29
CA ALA A 236 18.66 15.03 -8.93
C ALA A 236 17.69 14.39 -7.92
N TYR A 237 16.41 14.73 -7.99
CA TYR A 237 15.37 14.13 -7.16
C TYR A 237 15.26 12.61 -7.35
N THR A 238 15.15 12.15 -8.60
CA THR A 238 14.99 10.72 -8.90
C THR A 238 16.21 9.88 -8.49
N VAL A 239 17.41 10.45 -8.55
CA VAL A 239 18.64 9.80 -8.06
C VAL A 239 18.60 9.61 -6.55
N GLU A 240 18.23 10.65 -5.78
CA GLU A 240 18.15 10.54 -4.31
C GLU A 240 16.97 9.67 -3.88
N LEU A 241 15.82 9.76 -4.55
CA LEU A 241 14.68 8.86 -4.32
C LEU A 241 15.09 7.40 -4.49
N LYS A 242 15.84 7.05 -5.56
CA LYS A 242 16.34 5.69 -5.74
C LYS A 242 17.20 5.25 -4.56
N LYS A 243 18.18 6.07 -4.17
CA LYS A 243 19.09 5.73 -3.06
C LYS A 243 18.29 5.47 -1.80
N HIS A 244 17.36 6.36 -1.48
CA HIS A 244 16.46 6.21 -0.34
C HIS A 244 15.65 4.92 -0.39
N LEU A 245 15.07 4.57 -1.55
CA LEU A 245 14.32 3.33 -1.70
C LEU A 245 15.19 2.08 -1.49
N LEU A 246 16.43 2.10 -1.96
CA LEU A 246 17.40 1.00 -1.76
C LEU A 246 17.89 0.86 -0.32
N GLU A 247 17.78 1.93 0.48
CA GLU A 247 18.20 2.00 1.87
C GLU A 247 17.02 1.91 2.86
N LEU A 248 15.81 1.57 2.38
CA LEU A 248 14.65 1.43 3.25
C LEU A 248 14.92 0.41 4.37
N PRO A 249 14.46 0.68 5.60
CA PRO A 249 14.63 -0.26 6.69
C PRO A 249 13.82 -1.53 6.41
N VAL A 250 14.45 -2.69 6.66
CA VAL A 250 13.78 -3.99 6.57
C VAL A 250 12.99 -4.22 7.86
N PRO A 251 11.65 -4.32 7.81
CA PRO A 251 10.85 -4.66 8.98
C PRO A 251 11.23 -6.05 9.48
N ARG A 252 11.33 -6.25 10.80
CA ARG A 252 11.63 -7.58 11.40
C ARG A 252 10.66 -8.66 10.93
N ASP A 253 9.39 -8.31 10.85
CA ASP A 253 8.32 -9.13 10.29
C ASP A 253 7.24 -8.19 9.72
N LEU A 254 7.31 -7.97 8.40
CA LEU A 254 6.39 -7.07 7.70
C LEU A 254 4.97 -7.60 7.76
N THR A 255 4.79 -8.89 7.50
CA THR A 255 3.49 -9.54 7.57
C THR A 255 2.89 -9.23 8.94
N ARG A 256 3.64 -9.42 10.03
CA ARG A 256 3.13 -9.19 11.40
C ARG A 256 2.76 -7.76 11.66
N SER A 257 3.55 -6.83 11.17
CA SER A 257 3.22 -5.40 11.22
C SER A 257 1.88 -5.11 10.53
N ILE A 258 1.65 -5.70 9.36
CA ILE A 258 0.41 -5.57 8.60
C ILE A 258 -0.79 -6.18 9.36
N SER A 259 -0.66 -7.41 9.89
CA SER A 259 -1.77 -8.04 10.64
C SER A 259 -2.08 -7.30 11.92
N ASN A 260 -1.06 -6.85 12.66
CA ASN A 260 -1.26 -6.06 13.87
C ASN A 260 -2.04 -4.76 13.57
N SER A 261 -1.73 -4.06 12.47
CA SER A 261 -2.46 -2.86 12.06
C SER A 261 -3.96 -3.10 11.84
N ASN A 262 -4.37 -4.33 11.54
CA ASN A 262 -5.76 -4.69 11.26
C ASN A 262 -6.47 -5.38 12.42
N PHE A 263 -5.74 -6.23 13.15
CA PHE A 263 -6.32 -7.25 14.01
C PHE A 263 -5.67 -7.33 15.39
N PHE A 264 -4.67 -6.50 15.73
CA PHE A 264 -4.00 -6.54 17.03
C PHE A 264 -5.00 -6.52 18.20
N SER A 265 -5.94 -5.57 18.22
CA SER A 265 -6.98 -5.48 19.26
C SER A 265 -7.83 -6.75 19.37
N GLU A 266 -8.23 -7.33 18.24
CA GLU A 266 -8.98 -8.58 18.21
C GLU A 266 -8.14 -9.75 18.73
N VAL A 267 -6.85 -9.78 18.39
CA VAL A 267 -5.91 -10.84 18.74
C VAL A 267 -5.60 -10.85 20.24
N VAL A 268 -5.43 -9.69 20.88
CA VAL A 268 -5.04 -9.64 22.30
C VAL A 268 -6.21 -9.71 23.28
N ARG A 269 -7.45 -9.54 22.82
CA ARG A 269 -8.64 -9.67 23.66
C ARG A 269 -8.72 -11.02 24.35
N ASN A 270 -9.05 -11.01 25.64
CA ASN A 270 -9.33 -12.18 26.47
C ASN A 270 -10.63 -12.89 26.07
N TYR A 271 -11.49 -12.23 25.32
CA TYR A 271 -12.79 -12.75 24.91
C TYR A 271 -12.90 -12.79 23.39
N ALA A 272 -13.48 -13.86 22.85
CA ALA A 272 -13.87 -13.96 21.46
C ALA A 272 -15.39 -13.73 21.34
N PRO A 273 -15.85 -12.85 20.44
CA PRO A 273 -17.26 -12.76 20.10
C PRO A 273 -17.68 -14.06 19.40
N VAL A 274 -18.65 -14.78 19.96
CA VAL A 274 -19.26 -15.94 19.32
C VAL A 274 -20.68 -15.56 18.92
N ILE A 275 -20.98 -15.68 17.62
CA ILE A 275 -22.33 -15.50 17.12
C ILE A 275 -23.09 -16.79 17.41
N ASN A 276 -24.01 -16.75 18.37
CA ASN A 276 -24.93 -17.86 18.58
C ASN A 276 -26.09 -17.74 17.61
N MET A 277 -26.05 -18.54 16.54
CA MET A 277 -27.21 -18.73 15.66
C MET A 277 -28.12 -19.81 16.25
N SER A 278 -29.16 -19.40 16.97
CA SER A 278 -30.27 -20.29 17.30
C SER A 278 -31.22 -20.37 16.12
N ILE A 279 -31.19 -21.48 15.39
CA ILE A 279 -32.20 -21.77 14.37
C ILE A 279 -33.39 -22.41 15.07
N GLU A 280 -34.43 -21.63 15.35
CA GLU A 280 -35.71 -22.18 15.78
C GLU A 280 -36.42 -22.80 14.56
N LEU A 281 -36.31 -24.12 14.43
CA LEU A 281 -37.08 -24.91 13.48
C LEU A 281 -38.51 -25.10 14.03
N SER A 282 -39.32 -24.04 14.03
CA SER A 282 -40.76 -24.15 14.25
C SER A 282 -41.47 -24.40 12.92
N PRO A 283 -42.21 -25.52 12.75
CA PRO A 283 -42.84 -25.88 11.50
C PRO A 283 -44.24 -25.26 11.40
N THR A 284 -44.35 -23.94 11.31
CA THR A 284 -45.57 -23.27 10.80
C THR A 284 -45.26 -21.83 10.43
N SER A 285 -45.40 -21.53 9.13
CA SER A 285 -45.65 -20.23 8.50
C SER A 285 -45.39 -18.96 9.31
N GLY A 286 -44.41 -18.16 8.86
CA GLY A 286 -44.38 -16.71 9.07
C GLY A 286 -43.14 -16.23 9.84
N THR A 287 -42.23 -15.58 9.11
CA THR A 287 -41.10 -14.76 9.61
C THR A 287 -40.13 -15.44 10.59
N THR A 288 -39.01 -15.92 10.06
CA THR A 288 -37.81 -16.24 10.84
C THR A 288 -37.27 -14.96 11.48
N ASN A 289 -37.56 -14.73 12.76
CA ASN A 289 -36.89 -13.70 13.55
C ASN A 289 -35.53 -14.25 14.00
N ASN A 290 -34.52 -14.09 13.13
CA ASN A 290 -33.13 -14.33 13.52
C ASN A 290 -32.70 -13.24 14.50
N THR A 291 -32.79 -13.50 15.80
CA THR A 291 -32.12 -12.65 16.79
C THR A 291 -30.66 -13.09 16.90
N GLU A 292 -29.77 -12.41 16.19
CA GLU A 292 -28.34 -12.56 16.38
C GLU A 292 -27.97 -12.11 17.80
N LYS A 293 -27.59 -13.06 18.67
CA LYS A 293 -27.00 -12.76 19.97
C LYS A 293 -25.50 -13.05 19.90
N CYS A 294 -24.70 -11.98 19.84
CA CYS A 294 -23.26 -12.06 20.01
C CYS A 294 -22.95 -12.26 21.49
N VAL A 295 -22.30 -13.38 21.86
CA VAL A 295 -21.92 -13.70 23.23
C VAL A 295 -20.40 -13.76 23.32
N ASN A 296 -19.81 -13.03 24.27
CA ASN A 296 -18.37 -13.03 24.50
C ASN A 296 -17.96 -14.28 25.31
N HIS A 297 -17.17 -15.16 24.70
CA HIS A 297 -16.59 -16.33 25.38
C HIS A 297 -15.12 -16.10 25.75
N PRO A 298 -14.68 -16.49 26.96
CA PRO A 298 -13.26 -16.43 27.33
C PRO A 298 -12.42 -17.28 26.38
N ARG A 299 -11.29 -16.74 25.92
CA ARG A 299 -10.33 -17.47 25.10
C ARG A 299 -9.55 -18.47 25.96
N LYS A 300 -9.29 -19.65 25.38
CA LYS A 300 -8.48 -20.70 26.02
C LYS A 300 -7.00 -20.31 26.14
N ASN A 301 -6.48 -19.52 25.19
CA ASN A 301 -5.10 -19.05 25.17
C ASN A 301 -5.08 -17.53 25.30
N VAL A 302 -5.03 -17.04 26.54
CA VAL A 302 -4.87 -15.62 26.85
C VAL A 302 -3.46 -15.18 26.48
N ILE A 303 -3.34 -14.07 25.74
CA ILE A 303 -2.04 -13.50 25.37
C ILE A 303 -1.55 -12.64 26.53
N THR A 304 -0.34 -12.90 26.97
CA THR A 304 0.39 -12.13 27.99
C THR A 304 1.57 -11.39 27.37
N LYS A 305 2.16 -10.44 28.09
CA LYS A 305 3.37 -9.70 27.68
C LYS A 305 4.54 -10.62 27.30
N SER A 306 4.74 -11.73 28.01
CA SER A 306 5.84 -12.66 27.71
C SER A 306 5.59 -13.51 26.48
N SER A 307 4.33 -13.86 26.21
CA SER A 307 3.95 -14.63 25.02
C SER A 307 3.85 -13.78 23.75
N LEU A 308 3.59 -12.48 23.88
CA LEU A 308 3.31 -11.60 22.75
C LEU A 308 4.44 -11.64 21.70
N PRO A 309 5.74 -11.53 22.02
CA PRO A 309 6.80 -11.60 21.01
C PRO A 309 6.82 -12.89 20.18
N PHE A 310 6.36 -14.00 20.74
CA PHE A 310 6.33 -15.32 20.10
C PHE A 310 4.98 -15.64 19.46
N PHE A 311 3.97 -14.82 19.74
CA PHE A 311 2.64 -14.99 19.19
C PHE A 311 2.64 -14.67 17.70
N ASN A 312 2.26 -15.67 16.89
CA ASN A 312 2.18 -15.51 15.46
C ASN A 312 0.74 -15.17 15.09
N SER A 313 0.43 -13.87 14.98
CA SER A 313 -0.94 -13.38 14.68
C SER A 313 -1.47 -13.85 13.33
N HIS A 314 -0.59 -14.21 12.40
CA HIS A 314 -0.95 -14.83 11.11
C HIS A 314 -1.34 -16.28 11.21
N SER A 315 -0.91 -17.00 12.25
CA SER A 315 -1.18 -18.44 12.35
C SER A 315 -2.66 -18.76 12.52
N LEU A 316 -3.49 -17.79 12.93
CA LEU A 316 -4.93 -17.97 13.11
C LEU A 316 -5.70 -18.02 11.77
N ARG A 317 -5.10 -17.52 10.68
CA ARG A 317 -5.61 -17.66 9.32
C ARG A 317 -4.51 -18.33 8.52
N GLN A 318 -4.62 -19.65 8.32
CA GLN A 318 -3.59 -20.47 7.68
C GLN A 318 -2.96 -19.75 6.48
N VAL A 319 -1.73 -19.29 6.66
CA VAL A 319 -0.91 -18.73 5.59
C VAL A 319 -0.71 -19.86 4.59
N SER A 320 -1.49 -19.86 3.52
CA SER A 320 -1.19 -20.72 2.38
C SER A 320 0.22 -20.36 1.90
N LYS A 321 0.98 -21.35 1.41
CA LYS A 321 2.35 -21.14 0.91
C LYS A 321 2.42 -20.20 -0.31
N ASN A 322 1.28 -19.79 -0.83
CA ASN A 322 1.16 -19.01 -2.04
C ASN A 322 1.14 -17.50 -1.76
N GLU A 323 2.05 -16.77 -2.41
CA GLU A 323 2.17 -15.31 -2.32
C GLU A 323 0.89 -14.59 -2.75
N PHE A 324 0.16 -15.13 -3.72
CA PHE A 324 -1.08 -14.56 -4.24
C PHE A 324 -2.27 -14.63 -3.27
N PHE A 325 -2.33 -15.65 -2.43
CA PHE A 325 -3.37 -15.77 -1.40
C PHE A 325 -3.14 -14.79 -0.24
N GLN A 326 -1.87 -14.61 0.17
CA GLN A 326 -1.49 -13.63 1.20
C GLN A 326 -1.86 -12.20 0.75
N ILE A 327 -1.70 -11.93 -0.55
CA ILE A 327 -2.12 -10.68 -1.20
C ILE A 327 -3.65 -10.50 -1.10
N GLN A 328 -4.44 -11.52 -1.43
CA GLN A 328 -5.90 -11.45 -1.35
C GLN A 328 -6.38 -11.18 0.09
N GLU A 329 -5.83 -11.89 1.07
CA GLU A 329 -6.16 -11.68 2.49
C GLU A 329 -5.80 -10.26 2.95
N HIS A 330 -4.67 -9.72 2.47
CA HIS A 330 -4.26 -8.35 2.74
C HIS A 330 -5.27 -7.31 2.22
N LEU A 331 -5.84 -7.51 1.03
CA LEU A 331 -6.83 -6.59 0.45
C LEU A 331 -8.19 -6.68 1.13
N GLU A 332 -8.61 -7.89 1.50
CA GLU A 332 -9.88 -8.14 2.21
C GLU A 332 -9.82 -7.67 3.66
N SER A 333 -8.62 -7.46 4.20
CA SER A 333 -8.43 -6.89 5.53
C SER A 333 -8.82 -5.40 5.56
N ARG A 334 -9.45 -4.97 6.66
CA ARG A 334 -9.81 -3.55 6.92
C ARG A 334 -8.57 -2.70 7.18
N THR A 335 -7.69 -2.55 6.19
CA THR A 335 -6.47 -1.77 6.37
C THR A 335 -6.81 -0.28 6.42
N SER A 336 -6.66 0.27 7.62
CA SER A 336 -6.58 1.71 7.89
C SER A 336 -5.64 2.39 6.89
N HIS A 337 -5.94 3.64 6.51
CA HIS A 337 -5.22 4.47 5.53
C HIS A 337 -3.77 4.86 5.94
N HIS A 338 -3.10 4.06 6.76
CA HIS A 338 -1.84 4.37 7.44
C HIS A 338 -0.96 3.11 7.66
N GLY A 339 -1.00 2.16 6.72
CA GLY A 339 -0.19 0.93 6.81
C GLY A 339 1.31 1.18 6.58
N VAL A 340 2.14 0.19 6.95
CA VAL A 340 3.57 0.21 6.64
C VAL A 340 3.76 0.30 5.13
N GLY A 341 4.58 1.24 4.68
CA GLY A 341 4.92 1.53 3.30
C GLY A 341 3.97 2.54 2.64
N TYR A 342 2.81 2.82 3.23
CA TYR A 342 1.79 3.70 2.64
C TYR A 342 2.35 5.08 2.29
N PHE A 343 3.26 5.60 3.12
CA PHE A 343 3.94 6.88 2.90
C PHE A 343 4.64 6.97 1.53
N TYR A 344 5.27 5.89 1.09
CA TYR A 344 6.07 5.84 -0.14
C TYR A 344 5.23 5.53 -1.39
N SER A 345 3.99 5.08 -1.23
CA SER A 345 3.18 4.54 -2.33
C SER A 345 2.94 5.54 -3.48
N TRP A 346 2.87 6.85 -3.25
CA TRP A 346 2.74 7.83 -4.36
C TRP A 346 4.07 8.05 -5.05
N LEU A 347 5.14 8.20 -4.27
CA LEU A 347 6.47 8.43 -4.83
C LEU A 347 6.87 7.30 -5.76
N ILE A 348 6.63 6.05 -5.35
CA ILE A 348 6.93 4.89 -6.16
C ILE A 348 6.02 4.83 -7.39
N SER A 349 4.72 5.03 -7.21
CA SER A 349 3.76 5.03 -8.33
C SER A 349 4.12 6.06 -9.41
N ASP A 350 4.41 7.30 -8.99
CA ASP A 350 4.78 8.40 -9.88
C ASP A 350 6.13 8.15 -10.53
N PHE A 351 7.13 7.71 -9.75
CA PHE A 351 8.44 7.34 -10.28
C PHE A 351 8.33 6.28 -11.38
N LEU A 352 7.54 5.22 -11.18
CA LEU A 352 7.37 4.16 -12.18
C LEU A 352 6.66 4.69 -13.43
N GLU A 353 5.55 5.41 -13.28
CA GLU A 353 4.80 5.94 -14.42
C GLU A 353 5.55 7.05 -15.18
N GLU A 354 6.39 7.85 -14.53
CA GLU A 354 7.17 8.91 -15.20
C GLU A 354 8.48 8.42 -15.83
N THR A 355 8.99 7.29 -15.35
CA THR A 355 10.26 6.71 -15.81
C THR A 355 10.07 5.71 -16.95
N ILE A 356 8.91 5.06 -17.03
CA ILE A 356 8.55 4.16 -18.12
C ILE A 356 7.93 4.96 -19.26
N SER A 357 8.36 4.70 -20.49
CA SER A 357 7.79 5.32 -21.69
C SER A 357 7.18 4.26 -22.59
N VAL A 358 5.94 4.46 -23.00
CA VAL A 358 5.26 3.61 -23.99
C VAL A 358 4.95 4.48 -25.19
N ASP A 359 5.59 4.19 -26.32
CA ASP A 359 5.26 4.83 -27.59
C ASP A 359 4.43 3.89 -28.48
N SER A 360 4.10 4.34 -29.68
CA SER A 360 3.25 3.61 -30.63
C SER A 360 3.81 2.26 -31.08
N HIS A 361 5.11 1.99 -30.88
CA HIS A 361 5.79 0.81 -31.41
C HIS A 361 6.65 0.09 -30.38
N SER A 362 6.87 0.66 -29.19
CA SER A 362 7.81 0.12 -28.22
C SER A 362 7.48 0.54 -26.79
N LEU A 363 7.90 -0.33 -25.87
CA LEU A 363 7.98 -0.07 -24.44
C LEU A 363 9.45 0.21 -24.08
N PHE A 364 9.72 1.33 -23.44
CA PHE A 364 11.03 1.75 -22.98
C PHE A 364 11.05 1.86 -21.45
N TYR A 365 12.05 1.25 -20.84
CA TYR A 365 12.31 1.45 -19.42
C TYR A 365 13.82 1.46 -19.16
N PRO A 366 14.32 2.41 -18.34
CA PRO A 366 15.73 2.50 -18.03
C PRO A 366 16.15 1.37 -17.07
N ARG A 367 17.41 0.95 -17.18
CA ARG A 367 18.00 -0.12 -16.32
C ARG A 367 17.79 0.13 -14.83
N ILE A 368 17.73 1.39 -14.42
CA ILE A 368 17.46 1.83 -13.05
C ILE A 368 16.16 1.26 -12.45
N VAL A 369 15.11 1.12 -13.27
CA VAL A 369 13.81 0.56 -12.83
C VAL A 369 13.94 -0.95 -12.65
N ILE A 370 14.70 -1.61 -13.54
CA ILE A 370 14.97 -3.04 -13.44
C ILE A 370 15.76 -3.36 -12.19
N ASP A 371 16.83 -2.62 -11.92
CA ASP A 371 17.65 -2.86 -10.73
C ASP A 371 16.80 -2.71 -9.45
N LEU A 372 15.84 -1.79 -9.44
CA LEU A 372 14.93 -1.59 -8.31
C LEU A 372 13.89 -2.72 -8.19
N ILE A 373 13.35 -3.22 -9.32
CA ILE A 373 12.45 -4.38 -9.33
C ILE A 373 13.19 -5.63 -8.87
N GLU A 374 14.38 -5.90 -9.40
CA GLU A 374 15.22 -7.04 -9.01
C GLU A 374 15.56 -6.98 -7.51
N PHE A 375 15.94 -5.80 -7.00
CA PHE A 375 16.16 -5.59 -5.56
C PHE A 375 14.88 -5.79 -4.73
N SER A 376 13.73 -5.33 -5.23
CA SER A 376 12.46 -5.46 -4.53
C SER A 376 12.04 -6.92 -4.33
N LEU A 377 12.48 -7.86 -5.17
CA LEU A 377 12.17 -9.28 -4.99
C LEU A 377 12.80 -9.87 -3.72
N GLU A 378 13.92 -9.32 -3.26
CA GLU A 378 14.62 -9.76 -2.05
C GLU A 378 14.29 -8.90 -0.81
N HIS A 379 13.79 -7.68 -1.02
CA HIS A 379 13.50 -6.74 0.06
C HIS A 379 12.01 -6.78 0.47
N PRO A 380 11.63 -7.27 1.67
CA PRO A 380 10.23 -7.50 2.04
C PRO A 380 9.29 -6.30 1.87
N LEU A 381 9.70 -5.12 2.34
CA LEU A 381 8.87 -3.90 2.23
C LEU A 381 8.70 -3.42 0.79
N LEU A 382 9.78 -3.34 0.02
CA LEU A 382 9.69 -3.00 -1.40
C LEU A 382 8.91 -4.04 -2.19
N LYS A 383 9.08 -5.34 -1.90
CA LYS A 383 8.28 -6.40 -2.50
C LYS A 383 6.80 -6.11 -2.27
N HIS A 384 6.42 -5.86 -1.03
CA HIS A 384 5.05 -5.53 -0.67
C HIS A 384 4.55 -4.26 -1.37
N LEU A 385 5.37 -3.21 -1.46
CA LEU A 385 4.97 -1.98 -2.14
C LEU A 385 4.78 -2.20 -3.65
N PHE A 386 5.79 -2.73 -4.32
CA PHE A 386 5.81 -2.93 -5.78
C PHE A 386 4.75 -3.93 -6.23
N PHE A 387 4.55 -4.99 -5.46
CA PHE A 387 3.75 -6.13 -5.86
C PHE A 387 2.44 -6.29 -5.08
N CYS A 388 2.13 -5.43 -4.10
CA CYS A 388 0.86 -5.50 -3.36
C CYS A 388 0.19 -4.13 -3.25
N ASP A 389 0.80 -3.20 -2.52
CA ASP A 389 0.14 -1.96 -2.11
C ASP A 389 -0.11 -1.01 -3.28
N LEU A 390 0.77 -0.96 -4.28
CA LEU A 390 0.56 -0.14 -5.48
C LEU A 390 -0.70 -0.53 -6.26
N PHE A 391 -0.98 -1.83 -6.37
CA PHE A 391 -2.13 -2.34 -7.10
C PHE A 391 -3.44 -2.24 -6.32
N ARG A 392 -3.38 -2.05 -4.99
CA ARG A 392 -4.54 -1.98 -4.11
C ARG A 392 -5.59 -0.95 -4.54
N PHE A 393 -5.16 0.17 -5.11
CA PHE A 393 -6.04 1.29 -5.44
C PHE A 393 -6.33 1.41 -6.94
N GLN A 394 -5.36 1.05 -7.79
CA GLN A 394 -5.49 1.17 -9.24
C GLN A 394 -4.38 0.40 -9.96
N LEU A 395 -4.67 -0.09 -11.16
CA LEU A 395 -3.64 -0.55 -12.09
C LEU A 395 -2.90 0.65 -12.69
N LEU A 396 -1.57 0.66 -12.54
CA LEU A 396 -0.67 1.62 -13.15
C LEU A 396 -0.36 1.19 -14.60
N PRO A 397 -0.86 1.87 -15.65
CA PRO A 397 -0.84 1.34 -17.02
C PRO A 397 0.55 1.09 -17.58
N LYS A 398 1.51 1.99 -17.37
CA LYS A 398 2.87 1.82 -17.91
C LYS A 398 3.65 0.80 -17.10
N TYR A 399 3.50 0.81 -15.78
CA TYR A 399 4.10 -0.22 -14.92
C TYR A 399 3.53 -1.61 -15.20
N PHE A 400 2.23 -1.73 -15.44
CA PHE A 400 1.59 -2.96 -15.88
C PHE A 400 2.19 -3.48 -17.19
N CYS A 401 2.36 -2.61 -18.19
CA CYS A 401 3.03 -2.97 -19.43
C CYS A 401 4.44 -3.53 -19.17
N LEU A 402 5.24 -2.90 -18.29
CA LEU A 402 6.56 -3.39 -17.91
C LEU A 402 6.50 -4.79 -17.27
N LEU A 403 5.61 -5.01 -16.30
CA LEU A 403 5.50 -6.32 -15.66
C LEU A 403 5.06 -7.40 -16.66
N LEU A 404 4.12 -7.08 -17.55
CA LEU A 404 3.65 -8.01 -18.58
C LEU A 404 4.74 -8.35 -19.62
N SER A 405 5.70 -7.45 -19.82
CA SER A 405 6.76 -7.56 -20.81
C SER A 405 7.87 -8.54 -20.40
N ARG A 406 8.01 -8.83 -19.10
CA ARG A 406 9.10 -9.68 -18.59
C ARG A 406 8.62 -11.03 -18.08
N ILE A 407 9.40 -12.07 -18.35
CA ILE A 407 9.08 -13.46 -17.98
C ILE A 407 8.97 -13.67 -16.46
N ASP A 408 9.75 -12.94 -15.67
CA ASP A 408 9.82 -13.01 -14.21
C ASP A 408 8.65 -12.32 -13.50
N THR A 409 7.89 -11.47 -14.20
CA THR A 409 6.84 -10.63 -13.59
C THR A 409 5.50 -10.67 -14.33
N CYS A 410 5.43 -11.28 -15.51
CA CYS A 410 4.21 -11.32 -16.31
C CYS A 410 3.07 -12.13 -15.66
N ASN A 411 3.37 -13.20 -14.92
CA ASN A 411 2.36 -13.95 -14.17
C ASN A 411 1.68 -13.05 -13.13
N PHE A 412 2.49 -12.28 -12.43
CA PHE A 412 2.03 -11.34 -11.44
C PHE A 412 1.14 -10.24 -12.05
N ALA A 413 1.51 -9.70 -13.22
CA ALA A 413 0.66 -8.75 -13.95
C ALA A 413 -0.72 -9.35 -14.26
N ILE A 414 -0.77 -10.57 -14.81
CA ILE A 414 -2.03 -11.24 -15.14
C ILE A 414 -2.86 -11.57 -13.91
N PHE A 415 -2.23 -11.97 -12.81
CA PHE A 415 -2.93 -12.21 -11.55
C PHE A 415 -3.73 -10.97 -11.12
N TRP A 416 -3.07 -9.80 -11.08
CA TRP A 416 -3.73 -8.56 -10.66
C TRP A 416 -4.76 -8.06 -11.64
N PHE A 417 -4.49 -8.18 -12.94
CA PHE A 417 -5.48 -7.88 -13.96
C PHE A 417 -6.74 -8.73 -13.76
N SER A 418 -6.58 -10.02 -13.50
CA SER A 418 -7.69 -10.96 -13.25
C SER A 418 -8.44 -10.59 -11.96
N TYR A 419 -7.71 -10.22 -10.91
CA TYR A 419 -8.31 -9.83 -9.63
C TYR A 419 -9.17 -8.56 -9.75
N PHE A 420 -8.64 -7.50 -10.36
CA PHE A 420 -9.32 -6.20 -10.52
C PHE A 420 -10.19 -6.11 -11.79
N TYR A 421 -10.29 -7.18 -12.56
CA TYR A 421 -10.98 -7.14 -13.85
C TYR A 421 -12.41 -6.62 -13.76
N ASN A 422 -13.14 -6.94 -12.68
CA ASN A 422 -14.50 -6.42 -12.50
C ASN A 422 -14.53 -4.89 -12.38
N ASP A 423 -13.58 -4.29 -11.64
CA ASP A 423 -13.50 -2.84 -11.47
C ASP A 423 -13.10 -2.15 -12.78
N ILE A 424 -12.16 -2.75 -13.52
CA ILE A 424 -11.76 -2.30 -14.87
C ILE A 424 -12.98 -2.34 -15.81
N ALA A 425 -13.68 -3.47 -15.84
CA ALA A 425 -14.83 -3.70 -16.70
C ALA A 425 -16.00 -2.77 -16.39
N ASN A 426 -16.17 -2.37 -15.11
CA ASN A 426 -17.16 -1.38 -14.72
C ASN A 426 -16.84 0.02 -15.25
N GLN A 427 -15.55 0.36 -15.40
CA GLN A 427 -15.12 1.65 -15.92
C GLN A 427 -15.05 1.71 -17.45
N ILE A 428 -14.92 0.56 -18.12
CA ILE A 428 -14.96 0.43 -19.58
C ILE A 428 -16.31 -0.21 -19.98
N PRO A 429 -17.40 0.58 -20.11
CA PRO A 429 -18.73 0.04 -20.36
C PRO A 429 -18.87 -0.58 -21.76
N ASN A 430 -18.02 -0.19 -22.71
CA ASN A 430 -18.06 -0.75 -24.05
C ASN A 430 -17.37 -2.12 -24.07
N ARG A 431 -18.18 -3.17 -24.26
CA ARG A 431 -17.71 -4.55 -24.29
C ARG A 431 -16.69 -4.84 -25.39
N SER A 432 -16.79 -4.22 -26.56
CA SER A 432 -15.82 -4.45 -27.65
C SER A 432 -14.44 -3.92 -27.29
N ILE A 433 -14.38 -2.77 -26.61
CA ILE A 433 -13.13 -2.15 -26.13
C ILE A 433 -12.50 -3.03 -25.05
N LEU A 434 -13.31 -3.56 -24.15
CA LEU A 434 -12.85 -4.46 -23.09
C LEU A 434 -12.33 -5.80 -23.66
N GLU A 435 -13.02 -6.36 -24.64
CA GLU A 435 -12.59 -7.58 -25.33
C GLU A 435 -11.27 -7.36 -26.11
N GLU A 436 -11.09 -6.21 -26.76
CA GLU A 436 -9.80 -5.85 -27.37
C GLU A 436 -8.67 -5.83 -26.34
N LEU A 437 -8.90 -5.24 -25.16
CA LEU A 437 -7.93 -5.23 -24.07
C LEU A 437 -7.56 -6.65 -23.62
N GLU A 438 -8.56 -7.52 -23.42
CA GLU A 438 -8.37 -8.93 -23.06
C GLU A 438 -7.49 -9.66 -24.09
N ILE A 439 -7.76 -9.45 -25.38
CA ILE A 439 -7.01 -10.07 -26.49
C ILE A 439 -5.56 -9.59 -26.48
N PHE A 440 -5.31 -8.28 -26.40
CA PHE A 440 -3.94 -7.75 -26.42
C PHE A 440 -3.11 -8.23 -25.23
N ILE A 441 -3.69 -8.20 -24.02
CA ILE A 441 -3.03 -8.70 -22.81
C ILE A 441 -2.72 -10.19 -22.92
N SER A 442 -3.69 -11.01 -23.34
CA SER A 442 -3.54 -12.47 -23.44
C SER A 442 -2.48 -12.86 -24.47
N ARG A 443 -2.46 -12.17 -25.62
CA ARG A 443 -1.42 -12.35 -26.64
C ARG A 443 -0.04 -12.00 -26.10
N LYS A 444 0.10 -10.86 -25.42
CA LYS A 444 1.38 -10.43 -24.85
C LYS A 444 1.88 -11.37 -23.77
N TYR A 445 1.01 -11.83 -22.88
CA TYR A 445 1.38 -12.84 -21.90
C TYR A 445 1.92 -14.12 -22.56
N SER A 446 1.28 -14.59 -23.63
CA SER A 446 1.70 -15.78 -24.38
C SER A 446 3.03 -15.57 -25.11
N GLU A 447 3.22 -14.41 -25.74
CA GLU A 447 4.49 -14.03 -26.40
C GLU A 447 5.65 -14.00 -25.39
N THR A 448 5.46 -13.32 -24.25
CA THR A 448 6.44 -13.25 -23.15
C THR A 448 6.78 -14.63 -22.59
N ASN A 449 5.79 -15.55 -22.52
CA ASN A 449 5.96 -16.91 -22.04
C ASN A 449 6.21 -17.97 -23.12
N SER A 450 6.52 -17.57 -24.35
CA SER A 450 6.62 -18.49 -25.49
C SER A 450 7.62 -19.64 -25.30
N ASN A 451 8.64 -19.44 -24.46
CA ASN A 451 9.66 -20.45 -24.14
C ASN A 451 9.29 -21.36 -22.94
N ASN A 452 8.23 -21.04 -22.18
CA ASN A 452 7.77 -21.81 -21.02
C ASN A 452 6.62 -22.74 -21.40
N PHE A 453 6.99 -23.94 -21.87
CA PHE A 453 6.01 -24.97 -22.28
C PHE A 453 5.35 -25.72 -21.13
N HIS A 454 5.90 -25.62 -19.92
CA HIS A 454 5.38 -26.26 -18.71
C HIS A 454 4.67 -25.25 -17.81
N CYS A 455 3.60 -25.71 -17.18
CA CYS A 455 2.87 -24.95 -16.18
C CYS A 455 3.71 -24.81 -14.90
N ASN A 456 3.83 -23.60 -14.34
CA ASN A 456 4.39 -23.34 -13.02
C ASN A 456 3.25 -23.07 -12.00
N GLU A 457 3.59 -22.92 -10.72
CA GLU A 457 2.61 -22.66 -9.65
C GLU A 457 1.85 -21.34 -9.89
N ASP A 458 2.53 -20.25 -10.22
CA ASP A 458 1.86 -18.96 -10.49
C ASP A 458 0.81 -19.04 -11.61
N PHE A 459 1.06 -19.83 -12.66
CA PHE A 459 0.08 -20.02 -13.73
C PHE A 459 -1.16 -20.75 -13.23
N ILE A 460 -1.00 -21.73 -12.34
CA ILE A 460 -2.13 -22.40 -11.70
C ILE A 460 -2.93 -21.35 -10.92
N ASP A 461 -2.27 -20.50 -10.15
CA ASP A 461 -2.92 -19.51 -9.29
C ASP A 461 -3.74 -18.48 -10.05
N ILE A 462 -3.22 -17.99 -11.17
CA ILE A 462 -3.97 -17.15 -12.11
C ILE A 462 -5.26 -17.86 -12.54
N VAL A 463 -5.15 -19.13 -12.92
CA VAL A 463 -6.30 -19.93 -13.37
C VAL A 463 -7.28 -20.18 -12.22
N LEU A 464 -6.80 -20.38 -11.00
CA LEU A 464 -7.67 -20.52 -9.83
C LEU A 464 -8.48 -19.25 -9.58
N VAL A 465 -7.84 -18.07 -9.62
CA VAL A 465 -8.54 -16.78 -9.47
C VAL A 465 -9.56 -16.58 -10.59
N LEU A 466 -9.15 -16.79 -11.85
CA LEU A 466 -10.05 -16.65 -12.99
C LEU A 466 -11.25 -17.59 -12.86
N THR A 467 -11.05 -18.82 -12.41
CA THR A 467 -12.12 -19.80 -12.24
C THR A 467 -13.05 -19.46 -11.08
N ASP A 468 -12.50 -19.02 -9.95
CA ASP A 468 -13.28 -18.56 -8.80
C ASP A 468 -14.21 -17.41 -9.20
N LYS A 469 -13.66 -16.40 -9.87
CA LYS A 469 -14.41 -15.22 -10.33
C LYS A 469 -15.37 -15.51 -11.48
N LEU A 470 -15.05 -16.47 -12.35
CA LEU A 470 -15.95 -16.96 -13.39
C LEU A 470 -17.21 -17.59 -12.78
N GLY A 471 -17.06 -18.27 -11.64
CA GLY A 471 -18.18 -18.89 -10.94
C GLY A 471 -18.73 -20.10 -11.68
N LEU A 472 -17.84 -21.02 -12.12
CA LEU A 472 -18.21 -22.25 -12.84
C LEU A 472 -19.29 -23.12 -12.16
N TYR A 473 -19.53 -22.91 -10.86
CA TYR A 473 -20.59 -23.57 -10.09
C TYR A 473 -22.00 -23.02 -10.38
N LYS A 474 -22.13 -21.90 -11.10
CA LYS A 474 -23.43 -21.29 -11.44
C LYS A 474 -23.89 -21.73 -12.83
N ASN A 475 -25.21 -21.91 -13.01
CA ASN A 475 -25.78 -22.34 -14.29
C ASN A 475 -25.63 -21.28 -15.41
N ASP A 476 -25.50 -20.01 -15.03
CA ASP A 476 -25.40 -18.82 -15.89
C ASP A 476 -23.95 -18.30 -16.02
N PHE A 477 -22.94 -19.11 -15.68
CA PHE A 477 -21.53 -18.67 -15.69
C PHE A 477 -21.06 -18.10 -17.05
N LYS A 478 -21.67 -18.53 -18.16
CA LYS A 478 -21.37 -18.03 -19.52
C LYS A 478 -21.75 -16.56 -19.71
N ASP A 479 -22.68 -16.05 -18.91
CA ASP A 479 -23.12 -14.66 -18.93
C ASP A 479 -22.20 -13.76 -18.08
N SER A 480 -21.25 -14.36 -17.34
CA SER A 480 -20.24 -13.64 -16.56
C SER A 480 -19.29 -12.87 -17.48
N ARG A 481 -18.95 -11.64 -17.09
CA ARG A 481 -17.91 -10.86 -17.80
C ARG A 481 -16.56 -11.57 -17.81
N TYR A 482 -16.28 -12.35 -16.77
CA TYR A 482 -15.08 -13.18 -16.64
C TYR A 482 -15.02 -14.32 -17.66
N TYR A 483 -16.14 -14.70 -18.30
CA TYR A 483 -16.13 -15.76 -19.30
C TYR A 483 -15.29 -15.37 -20.53
N THR A 484 -15.42 -14.14 -21.04
CA THR A 484 -14.60 -13.69 -22.18
C THR A 484 -13.15 -13.53 -21.80
N LEU A 485 -12.85 -13.00 -20.60
CA LEU A 485 -11.47 -12.90 -20.11
C LEU A 485 -10.84 -14.30 -20.03
N PHE A 486 -11.55 -15.26 -19.45
CA PHE A 486 -11.13 -16.65 -19.35
C PHE A 486 -10.89 -17.25 -20.73
N ASP A 487 -11.86 -17.12 -21.64
CA ASP A 487 -11.79 -17.64 -23.00
C ASP A 487 -10.63 -17.03 -23.80
N ASN A 488 -10.47 -15.70 -23.76
CA ASN A 488 -9.37 -14.99 -24.41
C ASN A 488 -8.02 -15.38 -23.81
N PHE A 489 -7.93 -15.56 -22.49
CA PHE A 489 -6.68 -16.00 -21.85
C PHE A 489 -6.25 -17.37 -22.37
N PHE A 490 -7.13 -18.36 -22.35
CA PHE A 490 -6.81 -19.74 -22.75
C PHE A 490 -6.60 -19.93 -24.25
N LYS A 491 -7.38 -19.25 -25.11
CA LYS A 491 -7.23 -19.32 -26.57
C LYS A 491 -5.84 -18.95 -27.07
N HIS A 492 -5.12 -18.12 -26.33
CA HIS A 492 -3.78 -17.68 -26.71
C HIS A 492 -2.67 -18.50 -26.05
N GLN A 493 -2.97 -19.46 -25.16
CA GLN A 493 -1.95 -20.30 -24.53
C GLN A 493 -1.49 -21.44 -25.44
N GLN A 494 -0.25 -21.87 -25.25
CA GLN A 494 0.28 -23.09 -25.88
C GLN A 494 -0.48 -24.33 -25.36
N PRO A 495 -0.96 -25.24 -26.24
CA PRO A 495 -1.67 -26.46 -25.82
C PRO A 495 -0.91 -27.32 -24.81
N ASN A 496 0.42 -27.40 -24.93
CA ASN A 496 1.28 -28.13 -23.99
C ASN A 496 1.24 -27.56 -22.57
N LYS A 497 1.09 -26.23 -22.44
CA LYS A 497 0.99 -25.56 -21.14
C LYS A 497 -0.35 -25.87 -20.48
N ILE A 498 -1.44 -25.90 -21.27
CA ILE A 498 -2.79 -26.30 -20.80
C ILE A 498 -2.78 -27.77 -20.36
N LEU A 499 -2.21 -28.67 -21.17
CA LEU A 499 -2.08 -30.10 -20.83
C LEU A 499 -1.26 -30.31 -19.54
N SER A 500 -0.11 -29.64 -19.44
CA SER A 500 0.74 -29.69 -18.25
C SER A 500 0.00 -29.20 -17.00
N MET A 501 -0.82 -28.16 -17.11
CA MET A 501 -1.64 -27.65 -16.02
C MET A 501 -2.72 -28.66 -15.60
N ILE A 502 -3.44 -29.25 -16.56
CA ILE A 502 -4.46 -30.27 -16.29
C ILE A 502 -3.84 -31.44 -15.52
N ASP A 503 -2.64 -31.87 -15.91
CA ASP A 503 -1.94 -32.95 -15.21
C ASP A 503 -1.44 -32.57 -13.82
N SER A 504 -1.02 -31.32 -13.60
CA SER A 504 -0.72 -30.79 -12.27
C SER A 504 -1.96 -30.79 -11.37
N ILE A 505 -3.09 -30.23 -11.84
CA ILE A 505 -4.35 -30.18 -11.09
C ILE A 505 -4.86 -31.59 -10.74
N LYS A 506 -4.70 -32.58 -11.63
CA LYS A 506 -5.04 -33.99 -11.36
C LYS A 506 -4.19 -34.63 -10.25
N LYS A 507 -2.95 -34.16 -10.08
CA LYS A 507 -1.99 -34.71 -9.11
C LYS A 507 -2.06 -34.03 -7.74
N VAL A 508 -2.79 -32.91 -7.62
CA VAL A 508 -3.01 -32.24 -6.33
C VAL A 508 -3.86 -33.16 -5.45
N ASP A 509 -3.24 -33.68 -4.38
CA ASP A 509 -3.95 -34.48 -3.39
C ASP A 509 -4.88 -33.57 -2.58
N LEU A 510 -6.19 -33.81 -2.68
CA LEU A 510 -7.22 -33.00 -2.03
C LEU A 510 -7.22 -33.18 -0.50
N SER A 511 -6.42 -34.11 0.04
CA SER A 511 -6.42 -34.49 1.46
C SER A 511 -5.47 -33.73 2.38
N GLU A 512 -4.59 -32.85 1.88
CA GLU A 512 -3.68 -32.08 2.75
C GLU A 512 -3.75 -30.57 2.47
N HIS A 513 -4.47 -29.87 3.37
CA HIS A 513 -4.29 -28.50 3.90
C HIS A 513 -3.65 -27.36 3.09
N THR A 514 -3.50 -27.47 1.77
CA THR A 514 -2.78 -26.46 0.96
C THR A 514 -3.72 -25.56 0.18
N TYR A 515 -4.96 -26.01 -0.07
CA TYR A 515 -6.00 -25.21 -0.72
C TYR A 515 -7.40 -25.65 -0.31
N SER A 516 -7.96 -25.03 0.73
CA SER A 516 -9.41 -25.08 1.01
C SER A 516 -10.18 -24.12 0.08
N ASN A 517 -9.81 -24.03 -1.20
CA ASN A 517 -10.44 -23.13 -2.15
C ASN A 517 -11.49 -23.92 -2.97
N PRO A 518 -12.79 -23.55 -2.90
CA PRO A 518 -13.85 -24.12 -3.75
C PRO A 518 -13.48 -24.14 -5.24
N ALA A 519 -12.67 -23.19 -5.72
CA ALA A 519 -12.20 -23.13 -7.10
C ALA A 519 -11.41 -24.37 -7.53
N ILE A 520 -10.54 -24.94 -6.69
CA ILE A 520 -9.76 -26.14 -7.02
C ILE A 520 -10.67 -27.36 -7.13
N VAL A 521 -11.60 -27.52 -6.19
CA VAL A 521 -12.59 -28.61 -6.24
C VAL A 521 -13.45 -28.48 -7.49
N ASN A 522 -13.89 -27.27 -7.82
CA ASN A 522 -14.68 -26.99 -9.02
C ASN A 522 -13.90 -27.25 -10.31
N LEU A 523 -12.64 -26.83 -10.40
CA LEU A 523 -11.75 -27.11 -11.55
C LEU A 523 -11.45 -28.60 -11.69
N HIS A 524 -11.17 -29.29 -10.59
CA HIS A 524 -10.93 -30.72 -10.59
C HIS A 524 -12.17 -31.49 -11.09
N ASN A 525 -13.36 -31.12 -10.61
CA ASN A 525 -14.64 -31.71 -11.02
C ASN A 525 -15.04 -31.34 -12.45
N ASN A 526 -14.57 -30.21 -12.96
CA ASN A 526 -14.82 -29.74 -14.33
C ASN A 526 -13.56 -29.77 -15.20
N LYS A 527 -12.56 -30.62 -14.93
CA LYS A 527 -11.28 -30.60 -15.66
C LYS A 527 -11.42 -30.80 -17.18
N TYR A 528 -12.48 -31.46 -17.62
CA TYR A 528 -12.83 -31.62 -19.03
C TYR A 528 -13.29 -30.32 -19.70
N PHE A 529 -13.71 -29.32 -18.92
CA PHE A 529 -13.98 -27.95 -19.40
C PHE A 529 -12.72 -27.36 -20.04
N LEU A 530 -11.56 -27.53 -19.40
CA LEU A 530 -10.29 -26.99 -19.88
C LEU A 530 -9.80 -27.63 -21.19
N LEU A 531 -10.30 -28.83 -21.55
CA LEU A 531 -9.98 -29.49 -22.82
C LEU A 531 -10.64 -28.82 -24.03
N TRP A 532 -11.61 -27.91 -23.83
CA TRP A 532 -12.24 -27.16 -24.93
C TRP A 532 -11.30 -26.19 -25.66
N TRP A 533 -10.13 -25.91 -25.07
CA TRP A 533 -9.12 -24.99 -25.61
C TRP A 533 -7.86 -25.71 -26.13
N LEU A 534 -7.91 -27.04 -26.29
CA LEU A 534 -6.94 -27.83 -27.06
C LEU A 534 -7.45 -28.01 -28.49
#